data_AF-A0A2E6HFZ9-F1
#
_entry.id   AF-A0A2E6HFZ9-F1
#
_cell.length_a   1.000
_cell.length_b   1.000
_cell.length_c   1.000
_cell.angle_alpha   90.00
_cell.angle_beta   90.00
_cell.angle_gamma   90.00
#
_symmetry.space_group_name_H-M   'P 1'
#
loop_
_entity.id
_entity.type
_entity.pdbx_description
1 polymer ?
#
loop_
_entity_poly.entity_id
_entity_poly.type
_entity_poly.pdbx_seq_one_letter_code
_entity_poly.pdbx_strand_id
1 'polypeptide(L)'
;MVEYKHGLSKGLCRSLAKVVTKFGERAMFGQDIAQMGLKSSEYCNFQKLRYWGLVVKVGDDGGKGGKWRVTRKGMDFVSGNLTVPRFVWTYRGRVERVSDKMISIEQVTQGWKFRRDYARERVAHG
;
A
#
# COMPACT_ATOMS: atom_id res chain seq x y z
N MET A 1 -4.95 28.36 0.63
CA MET A 1 -5.13 26.95 0.20
C MET A 1 -4.38 26.08 1.19
N VAL A 2 -4.98 25.03 1.76
CA VAL A 2 -4.31 24.16 2.76
C VAL A 2 -3.99 22.82 2.12
N GLU A 3 -2.71 22.59 1.85
CA GLU A 3 -2.19 21.29 1.41
C GLU A 3 -1.89 20.41 2.62
N TYR A 4 -2.07 19.10 2.47
CA TYR A 4 -1.69 18.12 3.48
C TYR A 4 -0.51 17.30 3.00
N LYS A 5 0.59 17.31 3.77
CA LYS A 5 1.75 16.46 3.53
C LYS A 5 1.53 15.08 4.13
N HIS A 6 1.65 14.04 3.32
CA HIS A 6 1.61 12.64 3.76
C HIS A 6 2.97 12.00 3.55
N GLY A 7 3.49 11.32 4.57
CA GLY A 7 4.69 10.52 4.49
C GLY A 7 4.37 9.03 4.43
N LEU A 8 5.11 8.29 3.63
CA LEU A 8 5.01 6.84 3.61
C LEU A 8 5.64 6.28 4.89
N SER A 9 4.81 5.83 5.83
CA SER A 9 5.23 5.37 7.15
C SER A 9 5.26 3.85 7.27
N LYS A 10 5.93 3.34 8.31
CA LYS A 10 5.93 1.91 8.67
C LYS A 10 4.51 1.34 8.81
N GLY A 11 3.57 2.12 9.36
CA GLY A 11 2.18 1.71 9.53
C GLY A 11 1.44 1.53 8.20
N LEU A 12 1.68 2.43 7.25
CA LEU A 12 1.14 2.33 5.89
C LEU A 12 1.68 1.08 5.19
N CYS A 13 3.00 0.90 5.17
CA CYS A 13 3.63 -0.27 4.55
C CYS A 13 3.17 -1.59 5.21
N ARG A 14 3.06 -1.62 6.55
CA ARG A 14 2.57 -2.79 7.29
C ARG A 14 1.14 -3.15 6.88
N SER A 15 0.24 -2.17 6.76
CA SER A 15 -1.13 -2.44 6.31
C SER A 15 -1.17 -3.00 4.89
N LEU A 16 -0.40 -2.46 3.96
CA LEU A 16 -0.32 -2.97 2.58
C LEU A 16 0.12 -4.44 2.57
N ALA A 17 1.23 -4.71 3.23
CA ALA A 17 1.85 -6.02 3.22
C ALA A 17 1.02 -7.07 3.97
N LYS A 18 0.26 -6.68 5.01
CA LYS A 18 -0.75 -7.56 5.63
C LYS A 18 -1.81 -8.01 4.63
N VAL A 19 -2.38 -7.07 3.86
CA VAL A 19 -3.41 -7.41 2.85
C VAL A 19 -2.84 -8.34 1.78
N VAL A 20 -1.65 -8.04 1.27
CA VAL A 20 -0.99 -8.89 0.27
C VAL A 20 -0.60 -10.25 0.84
N THR A 21 -0.16 -10.34 2.10
CA THR A 21 0.13 -11.62 2.75
C THR A 21 -1.12 -12.47 2.92
N LYS A 22 -2.25 -11.84 3.25
CA LYS A 22 -3.53 -12.53 3.45
C LYS A 22 -4.12 -13.09 2.16
N PHE A 23 -4.10 -12.30 1.08
CA PHE A 23 -4.80 -12.66 -0.16
C PHE A 23 -3.89 -13.06 -1.33
N GLY A 24 -2.57 -12.83 -1.23
CA GLY A 24 -1.65 -13.01 -2.35
C GLY A 24 -2.08 -12.16 -3.55
N GLU A 25 -2.14 -12.78 -4.72
CA GLU A 25 -2.61 -12.13 -5.96
C GLU A 25 -4.09 -11.73 -5.89
N ARG A 26 -4.89 -12.40 -5.06
CA ARG A 26 -6.31 -12.04 -4.92
C ARG A 26 -6.52 -10.65 -4.30
N ALA A 27 -5.48 -10.05 -3.70
CA ALA A 27 -5.48 -8.67 -3.25
C ALA A 27 -5.70 -7.66 -4.39
N MET A 28 -5.45 -8.06 -5.64
CA MET A 28 -5.68 -7.23 -6.83
C MET A 28 -7.15 -7.20 -7.29
N PHE A 29 -8.01 -8.04 -6.71
CA PHE A 29 -9.46 -7.97 -6.88
C PHE A 29 -10.09 -7.14 -5.75
N GLY A 30 -11.30 -6.63 -5.99
CA GLY A 30 -12.01 -5.82 -4.98
C GLY A 30 -12.38 -6.65 -3.75
N GLN A 31 -11.69 -6.41 -2.64
CA GLN A 31 -11.97 -7.04 -1.33
C GLN A 31 -12.64 -6.04 -0.41
N ASP A 32 -13.56 -6.51 0.44
CA ASP A 32 -14.12 -5.67 1.50
C ASP A 32 -13.03 -5.30 2.52
N ILE A 33 -12.91 -4.02 2.86
CA ILE A 33 -11.89 -3.55 3.82
C ILE A 33 -12.03 -4.23 5.19
N ALA A 34 -13.25 -4.58 5.62
CA ALA A 34 -13.48 -5.28 6.87
C ALA A 34 -12.95 -6.72 6.84
N GLN A 35 -12.92 -7.33 5.65
CA GLN A 35 -12.39 -8.67 5.45
C GLN A 35 -10.87 -8.68 5.23
N MET A 36 -10.22 -7.50 5.16
CA MET A 36 -8.79 -7.41 4.84
C MET A 36 -7.83 -7.85 5.95
N GLY A 37 -8.34 -8.22 7.13
CA GLY A 37 -7.50 -8.60 8.27
C GLY A 37 -6.71 -7.43 8.86
N LEU A 38 -7.20 -6.22 8.62
CA LEU A 38 -6.68 -4.97 9.17
C LEU A 38 -7.42 -4.64 10.47
N LYS A 39 -6.73 -4.02 11.43
CA LYS A 39 -7.41 -3.40 12.60
C LYS A 39 -8.07 -2.09 12.17
N SER A 40 -9.03 -1.60 12.95
CA SER A 40 -9.71 -0.32 12.67
C SER A 40 -8.74 0.85 12.50
N SER A 41 -7.66 0.90 13.30
CA SER A 41 -6.60 1.90 13.18
C SER A 41 -5.74 1.76 11.92
N GLU A 42 -5.74 0.59 11.29
CA GLU A 42 -5.01 0.31 10.05
C GLU A 42 -5.83 0.61 8.79
N TYR A 43 -7.16 0.75 8.90
CA TYR A 43 -8.02 1.10 7.76
C TYR A 43 -7.61 2.45 7.16
N CYS A 44 -7.48 3.49 7.99
CA CYS A 44 -7.05 4.81 7.54
C CYS A 44 -5.66 4.78 6.90
N ASN A 45 -4.74 3.97 7.44
CA ASN A 45 -3.41 3.81 6.86
C ASN A 45 -3.49 3.16 5.48
N PHE A 46 -4.22 2.06 5.36
CA PHE A 46 -4.39 1.36 4.09
C PHE A 46 -5.03 2.25 3.04
N GLN A 47 -6.09 2.97 3.37
CA GLN A 47 -6.78 3.86 2.42
C GLN A 47 -5.91 5.05 1.96
N LYS A 48 -4.98 5.55 2.79
CA LYS A 48 -4.05 6.63 2.43
C LYS A 48 -3.03 6.18 1.37
N LEU A 49 -2.76 4.88 1.24
CA LEU A 49 -1.86 4.35 0.20
C LEU A 49 -2.33 4.69 -1.23
N ARG A 50 -3.59 5.10 -1.41
CA ARG A 50 -4.11 5.60 -2.69
C ARG A 50 -3.37 6.84 -3.20
N TYR A 51 -2.82 7.67 -2.30
CA TYR A 51 -2.05 8.85 -2.68
C TYR A 51 -0.73 8.50 -3.38
N TRP A 52 -0.26 7.26 -3.23
CA TRP A 52 0.87 6.73 -3.99
C TRP A 52 0.44 5.86 -5.17
N GLY A 53 -0.87 5.67 -5.37
CA GLY A 53 -1.43 4.75 -6.36
C GLY A 53 -1.20 3.28 -6.04
N LEU A 54 -0.89 2.93 -4.78
CA LEU A 54 -0.60 1.55 -4.38
C LEU A 54 -1.89 0.73 -4.12
N VAL A 55 -2.98 1.43 -3.80
CA VAL A 55 -4.31 0.84 -3.64
C VAL A 55 -5.34 1.74 -4.31
N VAL A 56 -6.49 1.19 -4.64
CA VAL A 56 -7.62 1.94 -5.19
C VAL A 56 -8.93 1.41 -4.61
N LYS A 57 -9.87 2.33 -4.36
CA LYS A 57 -11.24 1.98 -3.98
C LYS A 57 -11.95 1.43 -5.22
N VAL A 58 -12.70 0.34 -5.07
CA VAL A 58 -13.43 -0.32 -6.15
C VAL A 58 -14.92 -0.14 -5.90
N GLY A 59 -15.62 0.47 -6.85
CA GLY A 59 -17.05 0.78 -6.78
C GLY A 59 -17.33 2.16 -6.19
N ASP A 60 -18.04 2.99 -6.94
CA ASP A 60 -18.85 4.15 -6.55
C ASP A 60 -19.69 4.47 -7.81
N ASP A 61 -21.02 4.61 -7.71
CA ASP A 61 -21.62 5.94 -7.77
C ASP A 61 -22.79 6.16 -6.77
N GLY A 62 -23.16 5.18 -5.93
CA GLY A 62 -24.46 5.19 -5.22
C GLY A 62 -24.46 4.93 -3.71
N GLY A 63 -23.32 4.98 -3.01
CA GLY A 63 -23.35 5.10 -1.53
C GLY A 63 -23.21 3.82 -0.69
N LYS A 64 -22.79 2.68 -1.25
CA LYS A 64 -22.34 1.51 -0.44
C LYS A 64 -20.98 0.99 -0.91
N GLY A 65 -19.95 1.84 -0.82
CA GLY A 65 -18.58 1.53 -1.24
C GLY A 65 -17.63 1.23 -0.07
N GLY A 66 -17.24 -0.04 0.09
CA GLY A 66 -16.26 -0.51 1.08
C GLY A 66 -15.16 -1.42 0.51
N LYS A 67 -15.18 -1.65 -0.82
CA LYS A 67 -14.22 -2.54 -1.47
C LYS A 67 -12.98 -1.79 -1.92
N TRP A 68 -11.83 -2.41 -1.72
CA TRP A 68 -10.52 -1.89 -2.09
C TRP A 68 -9.72 -2.99 -2.75
N ARG A 69 -8.79 -2.61 -3.62
CA ARG A 69 -7.81 -3.51 -4.18
C ARG A 69 -6.42 -2.92 -4.15
N VAL A 70 -5.43 -3.79 -4.11
CA VAL A 70 -4.03 -3.45 -4.33
C VAL A 70 -3.80 -3.33 -5.84
N THR A 71 -3.13 -2.27 -6.27
CA THR A 71 -2.81 -2.09 -7.69
C THR A 71 -1.59 -2.93 -8.07
N ARG A 72 -1.28 -3.06 -9.37
CA ARG A 72 -0.01 -3.66 -9.82
C ARG A 72 1.18 -2.94 -9.18
N LYS A 73 1.16 -1.61 -9.18
CA LYS A 73 2.15 -0.75 -8.49
C LYS A 73 2.29 -1.11 -7.00
N GLY A 74 1.17 -1.37 -6.32
CA GLY A 74 1.14 -1.84 -4.94
C GLY A 74 1.84 -3.19 -4.73
N MET A 75 1.57 -4.14 -5.62
CA MET A 75 2.21 -5.46 -5.60
C MET A 75 3.72 -5.38 -5.86
N ASP A 76 4.15 -4.56 -6.82
CA ASP A 76 5.55 -4.39 -7.17
C ASP A 76 6.32 -3.69 -6.03
N PHE A 77 5.72 -2.66 -5.42
CA PHE A 77 6.28 -1.97 -4.27
C PHE A 77 6.44 -2.88 -3.05
N VAL A 78 5.41 -3.68 -2.71
CA VAL A 78 5.47 -4.57 -1.55
C VAL A 78 6.46 -5.71 -1.74
N SER A 79 6.69 -6.12 -2.99
CA SER A 79 7.66 -7.15 -3.36
C SER A 79 9.09 -6.61 -3.47
N GLY A 80 9.31 -5.33 -3.19
CA GLY A 80 10.63 -4.69 -3.27
C GLY A 80 11.10 -4.33 -4.68
N ASN A 81 10.27 -4.55 -5.72
CA ASN A 81 10.65 -4.33 -7.11
C ASN A 81 10.43 -2.88 -7.58
N LEU A 82 9.89 -2.01 -6.74
CA LEU A 82 9.56 -0.62 -7.09
C LEU A 82 9.83 0.32 -5.91
N THR A 83 10.24 1.56 -6.22
CA THR A 83 10.29 2.68 -5.28
C THR A 83 9.17 3.68 -5.55
N VAL A 84 8.72 4.40 -4.53
CA VAL A 84 7.74 5.49 -4.65
C VAL A 84 8.21 6.77 -3.95
N PRO A 85 7.62 7.95 -4.26
CA PRO A 85 7.97 9.18 -3.55
C PRO A 85 7.78 9.04 -2.04
N ARG A 86 8.75 9.49 -1.25
CA ARG A 86 8.68 9.42 0.22
C ARG A 86 7.52 10.25 0.77
N PHE A 87 7.27 11.41 0.15
CA PHE A 87 6.18 12.31 0.53
C PHE A 87 5.30 12.66 -0.67
N VAL A 88 4.03 12.88 -0.39
CA VAL A 88 3.04 13.41 -1.32
C VAL A 88 2.26 14.53 -0.64
N TRP A 89 1.93 15.58 -1.38
CA TRP A 89 1.09 16.68 -0.93
C TRP A 89 -0.24 16.56 -1.62
N THR A 90 -1.31 16.65 -0.83
CA THR A 90 -2.67 16.51 -1.34
C THR A 90 -3.52 17.73 -1.06
N TYR A 91 -4.37 18.08 -2.02
CA TYR A 91 -5.44 19.05 -1.87
C TYR A 91 -6.76 18.41 -2.29
N ARG A 92 -7.80 18.53 -1.45
CA ARG A 92 -9.14 17.92 -1.68
C ARG A 92 -9.08 16.44 -2.09
N GLY A 93 -8.17 15.68 -1.46
CA GLY A 93 -8.01 14.24 -1.70
C GLY A 93 -7.30 13.86 -3.00
N ARG A 94 -6.80 14.83 -3.76
CA ARG A 94 -5.99 14.63 -4.98
C ARG A 94 -4.53 14.94 -4.68
N VAL A 95 -3.63 14.29 -5.39
CA VAL A 95 -2.18 14.50 -5.25
C VAL A 95 -1.80 15.67 -6.14
N GLU A 96 -1.25 16.73 -5.55
CA GLU A 96 -0.81 17.93 -6.27
C GLU A 96 0.70 17.92 -6.52
N ARG A 97 1.46 17.36 -5.58
CA ARG A 97 2.93 17.32 -5.65
C ARG A 97 3.48 16.07 -4.97
N VAL A 98 4.64 15.65 -5.44
CA VAL A 98 5.40 14.53 -4.88
C VAL A 98 6.82 14.99 -4.54
N SER A 99 7.51 14.28 -3.65
CA SER A 99 8.92 14.54 -3.35
C SER A 99 9.84 13.84 -4.35
N ASP A 100 10.97 14.46 -4.68
CA ASP A 100 12.01 13.84 -5.53
C ASP A 100 12.67 12.63 -4.87
N LYS A 101 12.70 12.61 -3.53
CA LYS A 101 13.23 11.47 -2.77
C LYS A 101 12.33 10.25 -2.92
N MET A 102 12.82 9.25 -3.64
CA MET A 102 12.20 7.94 -3.77
C MET A 102 12.58 7.03 -2.59
N ILE A 103 11.71 6.10 -2.23
CA ILE A 103 11.93 5.15 -1.14
C ILE A 103 11.36 3.77 -1.49
N SER A 104 12.07 2.70 -1.10
CA SER A 104 11.59 1.31 -1.17
C SER A 104 10.84 0.92 0.11
N ILE A 105 10.12 -0.21 0.08
CA ILE A 105 9.46 -0.73 1.29
C ILE A 105 10.49 -1.07 2.39
N GLU A 106 11.63 -1.64 2.04
CA GLU A 106 12.70 -2.03 2.96
C GLU A 106 13.30 -0.83 3.70
N GLN A 107 13.50 0.28 3.00
CA GLN A 107 13.98 1.53 3.59
C GLN A 107 12.97 2.14 4.57
N VAL A 108 11.67 1.98 4.33
CA VAL A 108 10.63 2.42 5.27
C VAL A 108 10.60 1.51 6.50
N THR A 109 10.64 0.19 6.29
CA THR A 109 10.50 -0.80 7.36
C THR A 109 11.79 -1.07 8.13
N GLN A 110 12.94 -0.55 7.66
CA GLN A 110 14.28 -0.77 8.21
C GLN A 110 14.67 -2.25 8.20
N GLY A 111 14.50 -2.92 7.05
CA GLY A 111 14.93 -4.32 6.88
C GLY A 111 13.98 -5.35 7.49
N TRP A 112 12.76 -4.96 7.87
CA TRP A 112 11.74 -5.94 8.25
C TRP A 112 11.38 -6.79 7.03
N LYS A 113 11.86 -8.04 7.01
CA LYS A 113 11.57 -9.03 5.96
C LYS A 113 10.13 -9.51 6.05
N PHE A 114 9.38 -9.43 4.95
CA PHE A 114 8.07 -10.05 4.86
C PHE A 114 8.25 -11.52 4.45
N ARG A 115 7.38 -12.41 4.92
CA ARG A 115 7.46 -13.86 4.69
C ARG A 115 7.51 -14.30 3.21
N ARG A 116 7.27 -13.40 2.25
CA ARG A 116 7.50 -13.66 0.81
C ARG A 116 8.98 -13.74 0.43
N ASP A 117 9.89 -13.17 1.23
CA ASP A 117 11.34 -13.31 1.02
C ASP A 117 11.79 -14.78 1.17
N TYR A 118 11.01 -15.62 1.86
CA TYR A 118 11.25 -17.07 1.95
C TYR A 118 11.07 -17.81 0.62
N ALA A 119 10.27 -17.30 -0.32
CA ALA A 119 10.03 -17.98 -1.60
C ALA A 119 11.18 -17.76 -2.59
N ARG A 120 11.90 -16.62 -2.50
CA ARG A 120 13.10 -16.35 -3.32
C ARG A 120 14.35 -16.99 -2.72
N GLU A 121 14.51 -17.00 -1.39
CA GLU A 121 15.67 -17.60 -0.72
C GLU A 121 15.72 -19.15 -0.82
N ARG A 122 14.60 -19.82 -1.12
CA ARG A 122 14.56 -21.30 -1.29
C ARG A 122 14.97 -21.82 -2.67
N VAL A 123 15.11 -20.96 -3.68
CA VAL A 123 15.50 -21.39 -5.04
C VAL A 123 17.02 -21.29 -5.27
N ALA A 124 17.75 -20.55 -4.44
CA ALA A 124 19.19 -20.33 -4.60
C ALA A 124 20.09 -21.35 -3.87
N HIS A 125 19.51 -22.32 -3.13
CA HIS A 125 20.25 -23.35 -2.37
C HIS A 125 19.74 -24.77 -2.64
N GLY A 126 19.12 -25.01 -3.79
CA GLY A 126 18.70 -26.35 -4.25
C GLY A 126 19.56 -26.81 -5.41
#